data_AF-A0A415W198-F1
#
_entry.id   AF-A0A415W198-F1
#
_cell.length_a   1.000
_cell.length_b   1.000
_cell.length_c   1.000
_cell.angle_alpha   90.00
_cell.angle_beta   90.00
_cell.angle_gamma   90.00
#
_symmetry.space_group_name_H-M   'P 1'
#
loop_
_entity.id
_entity.type
_entity.pdbx_description
1 polymer ?
#
loop_
_entity_poly.entity_id
_entity_poly.type
_entity_poly.pdbx_seq_one_letter_code
_entity_poly.pdbx_strand_id
1 'polypeptide(L)'
;MKLAIVDDNKLEQELIFNTLRTYEHERNISIDISSYSDGNSFLNTYVPGDFDLIFMDIYLNELNGIDIVRKIRQMDSKVMIVFLTTSKEYIFEAAPFHFFDYILKPFESTQIFHVLDDALALLPEQEAELSFEYRSFDVHFPLSKIQYIYSNNHEVIIHTTNGTHAFRLPFYSVTDHLDDSRFLQCNRGIMLNMDYIKTMESDYFEMTDSKCFPIKTKGRKQIREQYIKYQFLKLEEA
;
A
#
# COMPACT_ATOMS: atom_id res chain seq x y z
N MET A 1 4.41 -2.42 5.86
CA MET A 1 3.57 -1.74 6.86
C MET A 1 4.46 -0.98 7.83
N LYS A 2 4.14 0.26 8.17
CA LYS A 2 4.89 1.11 9.12
C LYS A 2 4.11 1.26 10.42
N LEU A 3 4.70 0.85 11.54
CA LEU A 3 4.08 0.84 12.86
C LEU A 3 4.85 1.71 13.85
N ALA A 4 4.11 2.35 14.75
CA ALA A 4 4.68 2.99 15.94
C ALA A 4 4.18 2.34 17.22
N ILE A 5 5.05 2.19 18.21
CA ILE A 5 4.73 1.79 19.58
C ILE A 5 5.04 2.97 20.49
N VAL A 6 4.03 3.47 21.22
CA VAL A 6 4.17 4.61 22.14
C VAL A 6 3.78 4.17 23.54
N ASP A 7 4.78 3.93 24.37
CA ASP A 7 4.63 3.37 25.73
C ASP A 7 5.87 3.72 26.55
N ASP A 8 5.73 4.27 27.75
CA ASP A 8 6.88 4.65 28.59
C ASP A 8 7.53 3.46 29.30
N ASN A 9 6.84 2.32 29.35
CA ASN A 9 7.34 1.08 29.91
C ASN A 9 8.11 0.26 28.86
N LYS A 10 9.43 0.20 29.03
CA LYS A 10 10.33 -0.54 28.13
C LYS A 10 10.01 -2.04 28.02
N LEU A 11 9.52 -2.67 29.08
CA LEU A 11 9.17 -4.09 29.05
C LEU A 11 7.92 -4.33 28.20
N GLU A 12 6.94 -3.43 28.27
CA GLU A 12 5.75 -3.48 27.42
C GLU A 12 6.12 -3.21 25.96
N GLN A 13 6.97 -2.22 25.69
CA GLN A 13 7.49 -1.99 24.34
C GLN A 13 8.19 -3.23 23.77
N GLU A 14 9.06 -3.89 24.54
CA GLU A 14 9.75 -5.11 24.12
C GLU A 14 8.76 -6.25 23.87
N LEU A 15 7.74 -6.42 24.73
CA LEU A 15 6.71 -7.43 24.55
C LEU A 15 5.91 -7.22 23.26
N ILE A 16 5.46 -6.00 23.00
CA ILE A 16 4.74 -5.63 21.77
C ILE A 16 5.66 -5.85 20.58
N PHE A 17 6.88 -5.31 20.61
CA PHE A 17 7.87 -5.45 19.52
C PHE A 17 8.12 -6.92 19.17
N ASN A 18 8.35 -7.77 20.17
CA ASN A 18 8.56 -9.20 19.93
C ASN A 18 7.32 -9.88 19.34
N THR A 19 6.13 -9.50 19.81
CA THR A 19 4.86 -10.00 19.25
C THR A 19 4.71 -9.60 17.77
N LEU A 20 5.04 -8.36 17.42
CA LEU A 20 5.02 -7.87 16.03
C LEU A 20 6.04 -8.61 15.15
N ARG A 21 7.24 -8.91 15.66
CA ARG A 21 8.25 -9.70 14.93
C ARG A 21 7.84 -11.15 14.73
N THR A 22 7.17 -11.77 15.72
CA THR A 22 6.58 -13.10 15.53
C THR A 22 5.53 -13.07 14.43
N TYR A 23 4.63 -12.08 14.44
CA TYR A 23 3.61 -11.90 13.40
C TYR A 23 4.23 -11.70 12.01
N GLU A 24 5.25 -10.83 11.90
CA GLU A 24 6.00 -10.58 10.67
C GLU A 24 6.52 -11.88 10.04
N HIS A 25 7.13 -12.74 10.86
CA HIS A 25 7.65 -14.04 10.43
C HIS A 25 6.55 -15.03 10.04
N GLU A 26 5.46 -15.12 10.82
CA GLU A 26 4.37 -16.07 10.57
C GLU A 26 3.53 -15.72 9.33
N ARG A 27 3.36 -14.42 9.05
CA ARG A 27 2.59 -13.93 7.90
C ARG A 27 3.44 -13.63 6.67
N ASN A 28 4.77 -13.69 6.79
CA ASN A 28 5.72 -13.37 5.72
C ASN A 28 5.46 -11.98 5.10
N ILE A 29 5.25 -10.99 5.96
CA ILE A 29 5.09 -9.58 5.58
C ILE A 29 6.29 -8.77 6.05
N SER A 30 6.46 -7.55 5.56
CA SER A 30 7.49 -6.63 6.06
C SER A 30 6.88 -5.55 6.94
N ILE A 31 7.38 -5.44 8.17
CA ILE A 31 6.96 -4.46 9.16
C ILE A 31 8.15 -3.60 9.59
N ASP A 32 8.03 -2.31 9.33
CA ASP A 32 8.92 -1.29 9.90
C ASP A 32 8.33 -0.83 11.24
N ILE A 33 9.11 -0.91 12.31
CA ILE A 33 8.63 -0.68 13.68
C ILE A 33 9.48 0.40 14.34
N SER A 34 8.84 1.47 14.79
CA SER A 34 9.46 2.54 15.57
C SER A 34 8.88 2.58 16.98
N SER A 35 9.74 2.69 18.00
CA SER A 35 9.32 2.74 19.41
C SER A 35 9.64 4.09 20.05
N TYR A 36 8.70 4.60 20.85
CA TYR A 36 8.78 5.90 21.50
C TYR A 36 8.40 5.77 22.98
N SER A 37 9.33 6.10 23.87
CA SER A 37 9.09 6.05 25.33
C SER A 37 8.53 7.34 25.91
N ASP A 38 8.33 8.36 25.08
CA ASP A 38 7.83 9.66 25.49
C ASP A 38 6.86 10.21 24.46
N GLY A 39 5.69 10.64 24.93
CA GLY A 39 4.61 11.14 24.09
C GLY A 39 4.94 12.48 23.42
N ASN A 40 5.71 13.35 24.08
CA ASN A 40 6.14 14.63 23.50
C ASN A 40 7.13 14.41 22.36
N SER A 41 8.11 13.53 22.57
CA SER A 41 9.08 13.11 21.56
C SER A 41 8.35 12.56 20.33
N PHE A 42 7.39 11.65 20.53
CA PHE A 42 6.57 11.11 19.45
C PHE A 42 5.82 12.19 18.67
N LEU A 43 5.09 13.08 19.36
CA LEU A 43 4.33 14.16 18.72
C LEU A 43 5.22 15.12 17.92
N ASN A 44 6.43 15.42 18.42
CA ASN A 44 7.36 16.32 17.74
C ASN A 44 7.95 15.72 16.47
N THR A 45 8.03 14.40 16.38
CA THR A 45 8.54 13.68 15.19
C THR A 45 7.45 13.22 14.25
N TYR A 46 6.19 13.25 14.67
CA TYR A 46 5.07 12.71 13.90
C TYR A 46 4.78 13.57 12.66
N VAL A 47 4.74 12.92 11.49
CA VAL A 47 4.30 13.52 10.23
C VAL A 47 3.10 12.73 9.71
N PRO A 48 2.01 13.39 9.28
CA PRO A 48 0.84 12.70 8.71
C PRO A 48 1.22 11.77 7.55
N GLY A 49 0.72 10.54 7.58
CA GLY A 49 1.04 9.50 6.59
C GLY A 49 2.32 8.71 6.82
N ASP A 50 3.10 8.98 7.87
CA ASP A 50 4.33 8.22 8.16
C ASP A 50 4.06 6.82 8.73
N PHE A 51 2.94 6.64 9.42
CA PHE A 51 2.56 5.38 10.05
C PHE A 51 1.20 4.91 9.53
N ASP A 52 1.11 3.60 9.30
CA ASP A 52 -0.11 2.90 8.96
C ASP A 52 -0.98 2.67 10.21
N LEU A 53 -0.32 2.27 11.31
CA LEU A 53 -0.97 1.97 12.58
C LEU A 53 -0.05 2.33 13.78
N ILE A 54 -0.66 2.84 14.85
CA ILE A 54 0.03 3.23 16.08
C ILE A 54 -0.57 2.47 17.26
N PHE A 55 0.26 1.74 18.00
CA PHE A 55 -0.07 1.25 19.33
C PHE A 55 0.24 2.35 20.37
N MET A 56 -0.77 2.79 21.10
CA MET A 56 -0.69 3.93 22.02
C MET A 56 -1.11 3.50 23.42
N ASP A 57 -0.23 3.61 24.42
CA ASP A 57 -0.66 3.57 25.81
C ASP A 57 -1.38 4.88 26.17
N ILE A 58 -2.42 4.76 26.98
CA ILE A 58 -3.14 5.90 27.57
C ILE A 58 -2.33 6.51 28.70
N TYR A 59 -1.65 5.67 29.49
CA TYR A 59 -0.83 6.13 30.60
C TYR A 59 0.61 6.32 30.13
N LEU A 60 0.98 7.57 29.86
CA LEU A 60 2.38 7.94 29.66
C LEU A 60 2.75 8.97 30.74
N ASN A 61 3.97 8.87 31.27
CA ASN A 61 4.47 9.70 32.38
C ASN A 61 3.92 11.15 32.42
N GLU A 62 4.14 11.95 31.37
CA GLU A 62 3.78 13.39 31.36
C GLU A 62 2.53 13.72 30.54
N LEU A 63 2.00 12.78 29.77
CA LEU A 63 0.89 13.01 28.84
C LEU A 63 -0.11 11.86 28.86
N ASN A 64 -1.39 12.18 28.72
CA ASN A 64 -2.39 11.17 28.45
C ASN A 64 -2.34 10.79 26.96
N GLY A 65 -2.27 9.50 26.63
CA GLY A 65 -2.30 9.01 25.25
C GLY A 65 -3.53 9.46 24.46
N ILE A 66 -4.66 9.69 25.13
CA ILE A 66 -5.86 10.27 24.50
C ILE A 66 -5.60 11.70 24.03
N ASP A 67 -4.88 12.50 24.81
CA ASP A 67 -4.52 13.87 24.41
C ASP A 67 -3.58 13.89 23.22
N ILE A 68 -2.68 12.90 23.13
CA ILE A 68 -1.79 12.71 21.99
C ILE A 68 -2.61 12.37 20.75
N VAL A 69 -3.49 11.37 20.85
CA VAL A 69 -4.36 10.96 19.73
C VAL A 69 -5.28 12.10 19.30
N ARG A 70 -5.79 12.90 20.23
CA ARG A 70 -6.56 14.12 19.92
C ARG A 70 -5.76 15.09 19.05
N LYS A 71 -4.48 15.32 19.35
CA LYS A 71 -3.60 16.17 18.53
C LYS A 71 -3.32 15.54 17.16
N ILE A 72 -3.06 14.24 17.11
CA ILE A 72 -2.86 13.51 15.84
C ILE A 72 -4.10 13.63 14.96
N ARG A 73 -5.30 13.48 15.49
CA ARG A 73 -6.54 13.60 14.71
C ARG A 73 -6.80 14.99 14.12
N GLN A 74 -6.15 16.03 14.63
CA GLN A 74 -6.20 17.37 14.02
C GLN A 74 -5.38 17.48 12.73
N MET A 75 -4.43 16.57 12.51
CA MET A 75 -3.49 16.58 11.38
C MET A 75 -3.57 15.34 10.49
N ASP A 76 -3.93 14.19 11.04
CA ASP A 76 -4.05 12.90 10.36
C ASP A 76 -5.33 12.15 10.82
N SER A 77 -6.33 12.19 9.94
CA SER A 77 -7.61 11.50 10.17
C SER A 77 -7.59 10.03 9.72
N LYS A 78 -6.51 9.55 9.11
CA LYS A 78 -6.45 8.23 8.45
C LYS A 78 -5.64 7.21 9.23
N VAL A 79 -4.60 7.62 9.95
CA VAL A 79 -3.76 6.68 10.70
C VAL A 79 -4.61 5.84 11.67
N MET A 80 -4.40 4.52 11.67
CA MET A 80 -5.09 3.63 12.60
C MET A 80 -4.47 3.76 13.99
N ILE A 81 -5.30 3.87 15.02
CA ILE A 81 -4.85 4.01 16.40
C ILE A 81 -5.38 2.83 17.19
N VAL A 82 -4.51 2.06 17.81
CA VAL A 82 -4.87 0.99 18.73
C VAL A 82 -4.45 1.40 20.13
N PHE A 83 -5.42 1.59 21.01
CA PHE A 83 -5.10 1.83 22.41
C PHE A 83 -4.68 0.51 23.07
N LEU A 84 -3.55 0.51 23.77
CA LEU A 84 -3.01 -0.67 24.45
C LEU A 84 -2.69 -0.30 25.89
N THR A 85 -3.61 -0.59 26.83
CA THR A 85 -3.56 0.03 28.16
C THR A 85 -4.13 -0.87 29.26
N THR A 86 -3.88 -0.56 30.53
CA THR A 86 -4.43 -1.29 31.68
C THR A 86 -5.84 -0.85 32.10
N SER A 87 -6.30 0.32 31.64
CA SER A 87 -7.60 0.87 32.05
C SER A 87 -8.73 0.52 31.09
N LYS A 88 -9.91 0.18 31.64
CA LYS A 88 -11.15 -0.02 30.86
C LYS A 88 -12.01 1.23 30.75
N GLU A 89 -11.76 2.21 31.60
CA GLU A 89 -12.70 3.31 31.87
C GLU A 89 -12.66 4.39 30.79
N TYR A 90 -11.56 4.45 30.05
CA TYR A 90 -11.30 5.50 29.06
C TYR A 90 -11.88 5.24 27.67
N ILE A 91 -12.52 4.10 27.43
CA ILE A 91 -13.09 3.75 26.12
C ILE A 91 -14.09 4.83 25.66
N PHE A 92 -14.97 5.29 26.55
CA PHE A 92 -15.96 6.32 26.22
C PHE A 92 -15.33 7.69 25.97
N GLU A 93 -14.23 8.01 26.67
CA GLU A 93 -13.48 9.25 26.47
C GLU A 93 -12.72 9.24 25.14
N ALA A 94 -12.20 8.07 24.74
CA ALA A 94 -11.46 7.87 23.51
C ALA A 94 -12.35 7.75 22.25
N ALA A 95 -13.61 7.33 22.41
CA ALA A 95 -14.54 7.05 21.31
C ALA A 95 -14.69 8.19 20.27
N PRO A 96 -14.76 9.49 20.66
CA PRO A 96 -14.85 10.59 19.70
C PRO A 96 -13.64 10.70 18.75
N PHE A 97 -12.51 10.06 19.06
CA PHE A 97 -11.30 10.12 18.24
C PHE A 97 -11.18 8.98 17.23
N HIS A 98 -12.21 8.13 17.11
CA HIS A 98 -12.26 7.03 16.14
C HIS A 98 -10.96 6.21 16.14
N PHE A 99 -10.69 5.56 17.27
CA PHE A 99 -9.63 4.57 17.34
C PHE A 99 -10.04 3.31 16.57
N PHE A 100 -9.04 2.58 16.10
CA PHE A 100 -9.18 1.36 15.34
C PHE A 100 -9.53 0.18 16.26
N ASP A 101 -8.78 0.00 17.35
CA ASP A 101 -9.09 -0.99 18.37
C ASP A 101 -8.61 -0.56 19.77
N TYR A 102 -9.01 -1.29 20.80
CA TYR A 102 -8.70 -1.07 22.21
C TYR A 102 -8.39 -2.41 22.90
N ILE A 103 -7.10 -2.64 23.15
CA ILE A 103 -6.58 -3.83 23.81
C ILE A 103 -6.23 -3.52 25.26
N LEU A 104 -6.66 -4.41 26.15
CA LEU A 104 -6.33 -4.34 27.57
C LEU A 104 -5.08 -5.13 27.90
N LYS A 105 -4.22 -4.56 28.73
CA LYS A 105 -3.07 -5.24 29.34
C LYS A 105 -3.51 -6.03 30.59
N PRO A 106 -2.94 -7.23 30.84
CA PRO A 106 -2.08 -7.99 29.94
C PRO A 106 -2.87 -8.53 28.73
N PHE A 107 -2.21 -8.65 27.58
CA PHE A 107 -2.80 -9.10 26.33
C PHE A 107 -2.19 -10.43 25.88
N GLU A 108 -2.97 -11.20 25.14
CA GLU A 108 -2.49 -12.38 24.41
C GLU A 108 -2.00 -11.95 23.02
N SER A 109 -0.95 -12.61 22.51
CA SER A 109 -0.39 -12.30 21.18
C SER A 109 -1.44 -12.38 20.06
N THR A 110 -2.40 -13.29 20.20
CA THR A 110 -3.52 -13.47 19.26
C THR A 110 -4.39 -12.22 19.13
N GLN A 111 -4.50 -11.38 20.16
CA GLN A 111 -5.27 -10.13 20.07
C GLN A 111 -4.57 -9.12 19.16
N ILE A 112 -3.25 -8.97 19.29
CA ILE A 112 -2.46 -8.14 18.37
C ILE A 112 -2.53 -8.70 16.95
N PHE A 113 -2.49 -10.02 16.79
CA PHE A 113 -2.54 -10.64 15.45
C PHE A 113 -3.86 -10.35 14.75
N HIS A 114 -4.99 -10.45 15.45
CA HIS A 114 -6.30 -10.10 14.87
C HIS A 114 -6.35 -8.63 14.45
N VAL A 115 -5.88 -7.72 15.31
CA VAL A 115 -5.80 -6.29 14.98
C VAL A 115 -4.95 -6.03 13.74
N LEU A 116 -3.82 -6.73 13.59
CA LEU A 116 -2.97 -6.59 12.42
C LEU A 116 -3.59 -7.21 11.17
N ASP A 117 -4.22 -8.37 11.28
CA ASP A 117 -4.94 -9.01 10.17
C ASP A 117 -6.06 -8.07 9.65
N ASP A 118 -6.85 -7.47 10.56
CA ASP A 118 -7.91 -6.50 10.23
C ASP A 118 -7.33 -5.19 9.66
N ALA A 119 -6.24 -4.68 10.24
CA ALA A 119 -5.57 -3.48 9.75
C ALA A 119 -5.01 -3.69 8.35
N LEU A 120 -4.38 -4.83 8.07
CA LEU A 120 -3.86 -5.16 6.74
C LEU A 120 -4.97 -5.27 5.69
N ALA A 121 -6.14 -5.79 6.06
CA ALA A 121 -7.29 -5.86 5.16
C ALA A 121 -7.86 -4.47 4.79
N LEU A 122 -7.60 -3.46 5.62
CA LEU A 122 -8.07 -2.08 5.44
C LEU A 122 -6.99 -1.14 4.87
N LEU A 123 -5.72 -1.48 5.05
CA LEU A 123 -4.67 -0.81 4.31
C LEU A 123 -4.91 -1.06 2.82
N PRO A 124 -4.79 -0.03 1.98
CA PRO A 124 -4.71 -0.29 0.55
C PRO A 124 -3.58 -1.29 0.38
N GLU A 125 -3.85 -2.43 -0.27
CA GLU A 125 -2.80 -3.36 -0.70
C GLU A 125 -1.64 -2.51 -1.16
N GLN A 126 -0.45 -2.70 -0.57
CA GLN A 126 0.75 -1.94 -0.89
C GLN A 126 0.82 -1.86 -2.40
N GLU A 127 0.44 -0.71 -2.97
CA GLU A 127 -0.09 -0.69 -4.33
C GLU A 127 1.01 -1.25 -5.21
N ALA A 128 0.79 -2.43 -5.83
CA ALA A 128 1.86 -3.09 -6.57
C ALA A 128 2.51 -2.06 -7.49
N GLU A 129 3.83 -1.95 -7.45
CA GLU A 129 4.56 -0.91 -8.18
C GLU A 129 5.41 -1.53 -9.28
N LEU A 130 5.49 -0.82 -10.40
CA LEU A 130 6.57 -0.98 -11.35
C LEU A 130 7.80 -0.25 -10.81
N SER A 131 8.88 -0.97 -10.57
CA SER A 131 10.17 -0.42 -10.13
C SER A 131 11.30 -0.75 -11.08
N PHE A 132 12.19 0.22 -11.33
CA PHE A 132 13.41 0.03 -12.12
C PHE A 132 14.45 1.10 -11.81
N GLU A 133 15.73 0.77 -11.98
CA GLU A 133 16.83 1.73 -11.83
C GLU A 133 16.97 2.61 -13.09
N TYR A 134 17.07 3.93 -12.90
CA TYR A 134 17.40 4.89 -13.95
C TYR A 134 18.41 5.92 -13.46
N ARG A 135 19.62 5.91 -14.07
CA ARG A 135 20.72 6.84 -13.72
C ARG A 135 21.05 6.85 -12.22
N SER A 136 21.10 5.67 -11.61
CA SER A 136 21.37 5.49 -10.17
C SER A 136 20.29 6.02 -9.23
N PHE A 137 19.06 6.17 -9.73
CA PHE A 137 17.86 6.39 -8.92
C PHE A 137 16.88 5.24 -9.14
N ASP A 138 16.26 4.78 -8.07
CA ASP A 138 15.12 3.89 -8.16
C ASP A 138 13.87 4.69 -8.55
N VAL A 139 13.21 4.27 -9.63
CA VAL A 139 11.99 4.88 -10.15
C VAL A 139 10.83 3.95 -9.86
N HIS A 140 9.76 4.51 -9.30
CA HIS A 140 8.58 3.79 -8.84
C HIS A 140 7.31 4.34 -9.47
N PHE A 141 6.44 3.46 -9.96
CA PHE A 141 5.11 3.81 -10.45
C PHE A 141 4.09 2.83 -9.89
N PRO A 142 3.06 3.31 -9.16
CA PRO A 142 1.96 2.46 -8.76
C PRO A 142 1.24 1.89 -9.99
N LEU A 143 1.10 0.57 -10.06
CA LEU A 143 0.59 -0.14 -11.24
C LEU A 143 -0.83 0.28 -11.59
N SER A 144 -1.68 0.60 -10.60
CA SER A 144 -3.04 1.07 -10.89
C SER A 144 -3.05 2.43 -11.59
N LYS A 145 -1.97 3.21 -11.49
CA LYS A 145 -1.85 4.51 -12.17
C LYS A 145 -1.32 4.39 -13.58
N ILE A 146 -0.70 3.28 -13.98
CA ILE A 146 -0.16 3.08 -15.33
C ILE A 146 -1.28 2.65 -16.27
N GLN A 147 -1.48 3.41 -17.35
CA GLN A 147 -2.45 3.09 -18.40
C GLN A 147 -1.82 2.22 -19.49
N TYR A 148 -0.62 2.58 -19.95
CA TYR A 148 0.12 1.83 -20.96
C TYR A 148 1.60 2.22 -20.96
N ILE A 149 2.43 1.28 -21.41
CA ILE A 149 3.86 1.42 -21.60
C ILE A 149 4.18 1.09 -23.05
N TYR A 150 4.90 1.95 -23.76
CA TYR A 150 5.30 1.66 -25.12
C TYR A 150 6.69 2.21 -25.45
N SER A 151 7.36 1.55 -26.38
CA SER A 151 8.65 2.01 -26.89
C SER A 151 8.46 2.96 -28.06
N ASN A 152 9.17 4.09 -28.03
CA ASN A 152 9.20 5.09 -29.09
C ASN A 152 10.63 5.64 -29.21
N ASN A 153 11.25 5.60 -30.39
CA ASN A 153 12.57 6.22 -30.66
C ASN A 153 13.67 5.94 -29.61
N HIS A 154 13.87 4.67 -29.22
CA HIS A 154 14.84 4.24 -28.18
C HIS A 154 14.51 4.71 -26.75
N GLU A 155 13.31 5.21 -26.52
CA GLU A 155 12.78 5.52 -25.21
C GLU A 155 11.63 4.57 -24.87
N VAL A 156 11.45 4.36 -23.57
CA VAL A 156 10.26 3.76 -22.98
C VAL A 156 9.40 4.89 -22.46
N ILE A 157 8.17 4.94 -22.94
CA ILE A 157 7.17 5.91 -22.52
C ILE A 157 6.19 5.20 -21.59
N ILE A 158 6.12 5.66 -20.34
CA ILE A 158 5.15 5.22 -19.34
C ILE A 158 4.08 6.30 -19.25
N HIS A 159 2.86 5.98 -19.67
CA HIS A 159 1.72 6.88 -19.53
C HIS A 159 0.90 6.49 -18.31
N THR A 160 0.71 7.44 -17.41
CA THR A 160 -0.04 7.28 -16.17
C THR A 160 -1.27 8.17 -16.17
N THR A 161 -2.13 8.02 -15.15
CA THR A 161 -3.24 8.95 -14.90
C THR A 161 -2.80 10.38 -14.56
N ASN A 162 -1.55 10.57 -14.13
CA ASN A 162 -0.99 11.86 -13.73
C ASN A 162 -0.07 12.50 -14.78
N GLY A 163 0.23 11.80 -15.88
CA GLY A 163 1.09 12.34 -16.93
C GLY A 163 1.91 11.27 -17.66
N THR A 164 2.78 11.75 -18.55
CA THR A 164 3.64 10.90 -19.38
C THR A 164 5.10 11.05 -18.97
N HIS A 165 5.80 9.94 -18.81
CA HIS A 165 7.20 9.88 -18.42
C HIS A 165 8.01 9.14 -19.48
N ALA A 166 9.17 9.67 -19.87
CA ALA A 166 10.01 9.12 -20.91
C ALA A 166 11.39 8.76 -20.35
N PHE A 167 11.84 7.53 -20.63
CA PHE A 167 13.10 7.00 -20.13
C PHE A 167 13.92 6.38 -21.25
N ARG A 168 15.18 6.78 -21.37
CA ARG A 168 16.11 6.24 -22.38
C ARG A 168 16.77 4.95 -21.89
N LEU A 169 16.04 3.84 -21.99
CA LEU A 169 16.50 2.49 -21.68
C LEU A 169 15.71 1.45 -22.49
N PRO A 170 16.14 0.17 -22.54
CA PRO A 170 15.40 -0.86 -23.26
C PRO A 170 14.02 -1.15 -22.67
N PHE A 171 13.04 -1.49 -23.51
CA PHE A 171 11.68 -1.83 -23.04
C PHE A 171 11.67 -2.97 -22.02
N TYR A 172 12.43 -4.03 -22.27
CA TYR A 172 12.48 -5.21 -21.42
C TYR A 172 13.00 -4.90 -20.00
N SER A 173 13.94 -3.95 -19.84
CA SER A 173 14.46 -3.62 -18.51
C SER A 173 13.43 -2.94 -17.61
N VAL A 174 12.33 -2.42 -18.17
CA VAL A 174 11.17 -1.96 -17.40
C VAL A 174 10.17 -3.10 -17.21
N THR A 175 9.91 -3.88 -18.24
CA THR A 175 8.72 -4.75 -18.28
C THR A 175 8.96 -6.18 -17.80
N ASP A 176 10.21 -6.65 -17.74
CA ASP A 176 10.49 -8.07 -17.42
C ASP A 176 10.13 -8.46 -15.98
N HIS A 177 10.09 -7.49 -15.07
CA HIS A 177 9.69 -7.71 -13.67
C HIS A 177 8.22 -7.38 -13.41
N LEU A 178 7.47 -7.00 -14.45
CA LEU A 178 6.07 -6.63 -14.34
C LEU A 178 5.21 -7.89 -14.48
N ASP A 179 5.04 -8.62 -13.36
CA ASP A 179 4.22 -9.82 -13.25
C ASP A 179 2.88 -9.50 -12.58
N ASP A 180 2.01 -8.82 -13.33
CA ASP A 180 0.68 -8.45 -12.87
C ASP A 180 -0.36 -8.75 -13.95
N SER A 181 -1.43 -9.45 -13.56
CA SER A 181 -2.47 -9.95 -14.46
C SER A 181 -3.21 -8.86 -15.22
N ARG A 182 -3.18 -7.60 -14.75
CA ARG A 182 -3.76 -6.44 -15.41
C ARG A 182 -3.04 -6.07 -16.70
N PHE A 183 -1.77 -6.46 -16.86
CA PHE A 183 -0.96 -6.02 -17.99
C PHE A 183 -0.93 -7.04 -19.14
N LEU A 184 -1.09 -6.52 -20.36
CA LEU A 184 -1.16 -7.29 -21.59
C LEU A 184 -0.17 -6.77 -22.62
N GLN A 185 0.75 -7.62 -23.07
CA GLN A 185 1.65 -7.28 -24.17
C GLN A 185 0.99 -7.52 -25.53
N CYS A 186 0.35 -6.49 -26.10
CA CYS A 186 -0.38 -6.59 -27.36
C CYS A 186 0.52 -6.52 -28.61
N ASN A 187 1.74 -5.99 -28.50
CA ASN A 187 2.72 -5.89 -29.59
C ASN A 187 4.16 -5.82 -29.06
N ARG A 188 5.15 -5.90 -29.97
CA ARG A 188 6.56 -5.71 -29.61
C ARG A 188 6.76 -4.27 -29.10
N GLY A 189 7.17 -4.16 -27.84
CA GLY A 189 7.38 -2.86 -27.19
C GLY A 189 6.09 -2.11 -26.86
N ILE A 190 4.96 -2.80 -26.71
CA ILE A 190 3.68 -2.21 -26.27
C ILE A 190 3.05 -3.12 -25.23
N MET A 191 2.79 -2.58 -24.05
CA MET A 191 2.12 -3.24 -22.94
C MET A 191 1.03 -2.33 -22.40
N LEU A 192 -0.18 -2.87 -22.27
CA LEU A 192 -1.37 -2.12 -21.90
C LEU A 192 -1.86 -2.59 -20.54
N ASN A 193 -2.31 -1.68 -19.68
CA ASN A 193 -3.12 -2.04 -18.53
C ASN A 193 -4.58 -2.25 -19.00
N MET A 194 -5.08 -3.47 -18.85
CA MET A 194 -6.41 -3.88 -19.29
C MET A 194 -7.55 -3.20 -18.53
N ASP A 195 -7.29 -2.63 -17.35
CA ASP A 195 -8.25 -1.79 -16.62
C ASP A 195 -8.63 -0.53 -17.40
N TYR A 196 -7.71 -0.03 -18.22
CA TYR A 196 -7.86 1.21 -18.98
C TYR A 196 -8.19 0.96 -20.46
N ILE A 197 -8.46 -0.28 -20.87
CA ILE A 197 -8.94 -0.59 -22.22
C ILE A 197 -10.43 -0.25 -22.30
N LYS A 198 -10.78 0.68 -23.16
CA LYS A 198 -12.16 1.09 -23.43
C LYS A 198 -12.85 0.14 -24.41
N THR A 199 -12.16 -0.27 -25.48
CA THR A 199 -12.74 -1.16 -26.50
C THR A 199 -11.65 -2.00 -27.16
N MET A 200 -11.99 -3.24 -27.52
CA MET A 200 -11.13 -4.13 -28.30
C MET A 200 -11.71 -4.33 -29.71
N GLU A 201 -11.00 -3.82 -30.71
CA GLU A 201 -11.32 -3.99 -32.13
C GLU A 201 -10.54 -5.15 -32.75
N SER A 202 -10.82 -5.44 -34.03
CA SER A 202 -10.26 -6.62 -34.72
C SER A 202 -8.72 -6.66 -34.72
N ASP A 203 -8.07 -5.49 -34.79
CA ASP A 203 -6.63 -5.32 -34.98
C ASP A 203 -5.99 -4.27 -34.06
N TYR A 204 -6.76 -3.63 -33.17
CA TYR A 204 -6.25 -2.68 -32.18
C TYR A 204 -7.05 -2.70 -30.87
N PHE A 205 -6.45 -2.16 -29.81
CA PHE A 205 -7.13 -1.78 -28.56
C PHE A 205 -7.26 -0.26 -28.48
N GLU A 206 -8.43 0.25 -28.10
CA GLU A 206 -8.66 1.66 -27.75
C GLU A 206 -8.59 1.80 -26.23
N MET A 207 -7.75 2.71 -25.75
CA MET A 207 -7.62 3.06 -24.33
C MET A 207 -8.68 4.10 -23.91
N THR A 208 -8.87 4.29 -22.61
CA THR A 208 -9.82 5.27 -22.06
C THR A 208 -9.47 6.73 -22.40
N ASP A 209 -8.21 7.04 -22.69
CA ASP A 209 -7.76 8.33 -23.24
C ASP A 209 -7.93 8.47 -24.77
N SER A 210 -8.64 7.52 -25.40
CA SER A 210 -8.85 7.40 -26.85
C SER A 210 -7.59 7.09 -27.67
N LYS A 211 -6.46 6.74 -27.05
CA LYS A 211 -5.29 6.28 -27.79
C LYS A 211 -5.47 4.85 -28.28
N CYS A 212 -5.10 4.59 -29.54
CA CYS A 212 -5.20 3.27 -30.15
C CYS A 212 -3.84 2.58 -30.27
N PHE A 213 -3.77 1.30 -29.88
CA PHE A 213 -2.57 0.47 -29.97
C PHE A 213 -2.80 -0.79 -30.80
N PRO A 214 -1.96 -1.06 -31.83
CA PRO A 214 -2.17 -2.18 -32.73
C PRO A 214 -1.84 -3.53 -32.07
N ILE A 215 -2.62 -4.55 -32.41
CA ILE A 215 -2.42 -5.93 -32.00
C ILE A 215 -1.55 -6.65 -33.03
N LYS A 216 -0.44 -7.25 -32.59
CA LYS A 216 0.45 -8.01 -33.48
C LYS A 216 -0.32 -9.11 -34.22
N THR A 217 -0.02 -9.27 -35.51
CA THR A 217 -0.69 -10.27 -36.37
C THR A 217 -0.46 -11.69 -35.86
N LYS A 218 0.79 -12.03 -35.51
CA LYS A 218 1.15 -13.35 -34.98
C LYS A 218 0.68 -13.48 -33.52
N GLY A 219 -0.24 -14.39 -33.27
CA GLY A 219 -0.80 -14.64 -31.94
C GLY A 219 -1.95 -13.71 -31.56
N ARG A 220 -2.53 -12.98 -32.52
CA ARG A 220 -3.69 -12.09 -32.33
C ARG A 220 -4.84 -12.77 -31.58
N LYS A 221 -5.16 -14.02 -31.94
CA LYS A 221 -6.23 -14.79 -31.29
C LYS A 221 -5.98 -14.95 -29.79
N GLN A 222 -4.76 -15.33 -29.41
CA GLN A 222 -4.38 -15.56 -28.01
C GLN A 222 -4.41 -14.28 -27.18
N ILE A 223 -3.95 -13.15 -27.74
CA ILE A 223 -3.97 -11.84 -27.05
C ILE A 223 -5.42 -11.41 -26.75
N ARG A 224 -6.32 -11.60 -27.73
CA ARG A 224 -7.74 -11.32 -27.55
C ARG A 224 -8.37 -12.23 -26.50
N GLU A 225 -8.03 -13.52 -26.53
CA GLU A 225 -8.49 -14.49 -25.52
C GLU A 225 -8.00 -14.13 -24.10
N GLN A 226 -6.77 -13.63 -23.96
CA GLN A 226 -6.26 -13.14 -22.67
C GLN A 226 -7.08 -11.96 -22.14
N TYR A 227 -7.36 -10.96 -22.98
CA TYR A 227 -8.21 -9.83 -22.57
C TYR A 227 -9.64 -10.26 -22.22
N ILE A 228 -10.24 -11.15 -23.02
CA ILE A 228 -11.58 -11.69 -22.73
C ILE A 228 -11.58 -12.43 -21.39
N LYS A 229 -10.60 -13.31 -21.15
CA LYS A 229 -10.46 -14.04 -19.88
C LYS A 229 -10.32 -13.09 -18.70
N TYR A 230 -9.52 -12.04 -18.85
CA TYR A 230 -9.33 -11.02 -17.83
C TYR A 230 -10.64 -10.29 -17.50
N GLN A 231 -11.42 -9.89 -18.50
CA GLN A 231 -12.73 -9.25 -18.31
C GLN A 231 -13.72 -10.17 -17.59
N PHE A 232 -13.71 -11.48 -17.88
CA PHE A 232 -14.56 -12.45 -17.18
C PHE A 232 -14.20 -12.56 -15.69
N LEU A 233 -12.91 -12.71 -15.36
CA LEU A 233 -12.46 -12.80 -13.97
C LEU A 233 -12.83 -11.53 -13.18
N LYS A 234 -12.64 -10.36 -13.79
CA LYS A 234 -12.97 -9.07 -13.16
C LYS A 234 -14.46 -8.89 -12.85
N LEU A 235 -15.36 -9.57 -13.60
CA LEU A 235 -16.80 -9.56 -13.33
C LEU A 235 -17.20 -10.50 -12.18
N GLU A 236 -16.39 -11.52 -11.88
CA GLU A 236 -16.64 -12.46 -10.75
C GLU A 236 -16.17 -11.88 -9.40
N GLU A 237 -15.23 -10.93 -9.44
CA GLU A 237 -14.67 -10.25 -8.26
C GLU A 237 -15.44 -8.99 -7.83
N ALA A 238 -16.42 -8.53 -8.63
CA ALA A 238 -17.19 -7.29 -8.43
C ALA A 238 -18.61 -7.54 -7.89
#